data_AF-A0AAV5C8Q2-F1
#
_entry.id   AF-A0AAV5C8Q2-F1
#
_cell.length_a   1.000
_cell.length_b   1.000
_cell.length_c   1.000
_cell.angle_alpha   90.00
_cell.angle_beta   90.00
_cell.angle_gamma   90.00
#
_symmetry.space_group_name_H-M   'P 1'
#
loop_
_entity.id
_entity.type
_entity.pdbx_description
1 polymer ?
#
loop_
_entity_poly.entity_id
_entity_poly.type
_entity_poly.pdbx_seq_one_letter_code
_entity_poly.pdbx_strand_id
1 'polypeptide(L)'
;MLEMTKSTLTFAVHWREPVLVSPAKPMPRETKRLSDIDDQEVLRAHVPFIFFYRGDGMHVGNDRQPTGVIHRALGEVLVPYYPLAERLRERSRGESW
;
A
#
# COMPACT_ATOMS: atom_id res chain seq x y z
N MET A 1 -28.02 12.80 35.98
CA MET A 1 -27.75 12.17 34.67
C MET A 1 -27.09 13.23 33.80
N LEU A 2 -25.79 13.09 33.50
CA LEU A 2 -25.04 14.10 32.75
C LEU A 2 -25.26 13.83 31.25
N GLU A 3 -25.86 14.78 30.53
CA GLU A 3 -25.90 14.72 29.06
C GLU A 3 -24.48 14.89 28.51
N MET A 4 -23.95 13.86 27.86
CA MET A 4 -22.76 13.99 27.05
C MET A 4 -23.17 14.54 25.69
N THR A 5 -22.91 15.82 25.45
CA THR A 5 -23.09 16.44 24.14
C THR A 5 -22.14 15.76 23.16
N LYS A 6 -22.69 14.98 22.21
CA LYS A 6 -21.94 14.36 21.11
C LYS A 6 -21.51 15.46 20.14
N SER A 7 -20.29 15.98 20.29
CA SER A 7 -19.73 16.88 19.29
C SER A 7 -19.41 16.08 18.02
N THR A 8 -19.88 16.58 16.88
CA THR A 8 -19.56 15.99 15.58
C THR A 8 -18.28 16.64 15.09
N LEU A 9 -17.21 15.86 14.98
CA LEU A 9 -15.94 16.33 14.43
C LEU A 9 -16.05 16.38 12.90
N THR A 10 -15.96 17.58 12.32
CA THR A 10 -15.83 17.75 10.87
C THR A 10 -14.37 17.53 10.49
N PHE A 11 -14.07 16.43 9.79
CA PHE A 11 -12.73 16.12 9.29
C PHE A 11 -12.70 16.25 7.76
N ALA A 12 -12.13 17.34 7.26
CA ALA A 12 -11.98 17.57 5.83
C ALA A 12 -10.67 16.95 5.33
N VAL A 13 -10.78 16.00 4.39
CA VAL A 13 -9.63 15.33 3.75
C VAL A 13 -9.45 15.89 2.35
N HIS A 14 -8.23 16.35 2.05
CA HIS A 14 -7.85 16.80 0.71
C HIS A 14 -6.94 15.75 0.08
N TRP A 15 -7.41 15.14 -1.01
CA TRP A 15 -6.67 14.13 -1.74
C TRP A 15 -5.75 14.79 -2.76
N ARG A 16 -4.51 14.30 -2.87
CA ARG A 16 -3.62 14.61 -3.99
C ARG A 16 -3.77 13.56 -5.09
N GLU A 17 -3.24 13.85 -6.26
CA GLU A 17 -3.18 12.87 -7.35
C GLU A 17 -2.40 11.61 -6.93
N PRO A 18 -2.91 10.40 -7.23
CA PRO A 18 -2.18 9.16 -6.99
C PRO A 18 -0.87 9.12 -7.79
N VAL A 19 0.19 8.60 -7.17
CA VAL A 19 1.51 8.44 -7.82
C VAL A 19 1.86 6.96 -7.85
N LEU A 20 2.26 6.47 -9.02
CA LEU A 20 2.79 5.12 -9.18
C LEU A 20 4.25 5.07 -8.75
N VAL A 21 4.56 4.30 -7.71
CA VAL A 21 5.93 4.08 -7.24
C VAL A 21 6.48 2.82 -7.89
N SER A 22 7.56 2.96 -8.65
CA SER A 22 8.27 1.83 -9.25
C SER A 22 9.36 1.30 -8.32
N PRO A 23 9.75 0.01 -8.42
CA PRO A 23 10.92 -0.51 -7.73
C PRO A 23 12.17 0.31 -8.07
N ALA A 24 13.04 0.52 -7.07
CA ALA A 24 14.25 1.34 -7.23
C ALA A 24 15.31 0.71 -8.16
N LYS A 25 15.15 -0.56 -8.52
CA LYS A 25 16.02 -1.30 -9.42
C LYS A 25 15.19 -2.13 -10.40
N PRO A 26 15.73 -2.46 -11.59
CA PRO A 26 15.09 -3.40 -12.49
C PRO A 26 14.83 -4.75 -11.80
N MET A 27 13.64 -5.31 -12.01
CA MET A 27 13.24 -6.59 -11.44
C MET A 27 13.11 -7.66 -12.53
N PRO A 28 13.33 -8.95 -12.19
CA PRO A 28 13.02 -10.05 -13.09
C PRO A 28 11.56 -10.00 -13.53
N ARG A 29 11.33 -10.18 -14.83
CA ARG A 29 9.99 -10.30 -15.40
C ARG A 29 9.63 -11.76 -15.52
N GLU A 30 8.78 -12.23 -14.61
CA GLU A 30 8.40 -13.63 -14.54
C GLU A 30 6.96 -13.77 -14.08
N THR A 31 6.36 -14.92 -14.39
CA THR A 31 5.06 -15.30 -13.85
C THR A 31 5.27 -16.31 -12.75
N LYS A 32 4.88 -15.95 -11.53
CA LYS A 32 4.84 -16.88 -10.41
C LYS A 32 3.45 -17.46 -10.26
N ARG A 33 3.39 -18.76 -9.94
CA ARG A 33 2.17 -19.37 -9.46
C ARG A 33 1.95 -19.04 -8.00
N LEU A 34 0.69 -18.78 -7.67
CA LEU A 34 0.20 -18.78 -6.31
C LEU A 34 0.12 -20.22 -5.79
N SER A 35 0.32 -20.38 -4.48
CA SER A 35 0.07 -21.65 -3.81
C SER A 35 -1.43 -21.92 -3.69
N ASP A 36 -1.83 -23.15 -3.36
CA ASP A 36 -3.23 -23.49 -3.13
C ASP A 36 -3.85 -22.71 -1.96
N ILE A 37 -3.02 -22.24 -1.01
CA ILE A 37 -3.45 -21.37 0.09
C ILE A 37 -3.76 -19.96 -0.44
N ASP A 38 -2.90 -19.43 -1.31
CA ASP A 38 -3.03 -18.07 -1.85
C ASP A 38 -4.14 -17.95 -2.91
N ASP A 39 -4.58 -19.06 -3.53
CA ASP A 39 -5.67 -19.07 -4.53
C ASP A 39 -7.08 -19.11 -3.91
N GLN A 40 -7.18 -19.08 -2.58
CA GLN A 40 -8.48 -19.05 -1.91
C GLN A 40 -9.25 -17.77 -2.25
N GLU A 41 -10.52 -17.92 -2.64
CA GLU A 41 -11.37 -16.80 -3.05
C GLU A 41 -11.50 -15.72 -1.97
N VAL A 42 -11.49 -16.12 -0.70
CA VAL A 42 -11.55 -15.19 0.46
C VAL A 42 -10.35 -14.25 0.55
N LEU A 43 -9.21 -14.61 -0.05
CA LEU A 43 -8.00 -13.79 -0.07
C LEU A 43 -7.96 -12.83 -1.26
N ARG A 44 -8.92 -12.90 -2.18
CA ARG A 44 -9.00 -12.06 -3.40
C ARG A 44 -9.55 -10.65 -3.13
N ALA A 45 -9.11 -10.03 -2.02
CA ALA A 45 -9.53 -8.69 -1.61
C ALA A 45 -8.34 -7.89 -1.06
N HIS A 46 -8.39 -6.56 -1.19
CA HIS A 46 -7.43 -5.68 -0.54
C HIS A 46 -7.79 -5.52 0.95
N VAL A 47 -6.83 -5.79 1.84
CA VAL A 47 -6.99 -5.59 3.29
C VAL A 47 -6.52 -4.17 3.65
N PRO A 48 -7.42 -3.24 4.03
CA PRO A 48 -7.03 -1.87 4.35
C PRO A 48 -6.46 -1.78 5.77
N PHE A 49 -5.35 -1.06 5.91
CA PHE A 49 -4.76 -0.69 7.21
C PHE A 49 -4.57 0.83 7.30
N ILE A 50 -4.82 1.39 8.48
CA ILE A 50 -4.56 2.80 8.79
C ILE A 50 -3.61 2.86 9.98
N PHE A 51 -2.44 3.49 9.78
CA PHE A 51 -1.43 3.69 10.80
C PHE A 51 -1.38 5.17 11.20
N PHE A 52 -1.51 5.45 12.50
CA PHE A 52 -1.43 6.81 13.05
C PHE A 52 -0.07 7.06 13.66
N TYR A 53 0.57 8.16 13.27
CA TYR A 53 1.85 8.61 13.80
C TYR A 53 1.68 9.99 14.40
N ARG A 54 2.35 10.26 15.52
CA ARG A 54 2.37 11.61 16.11
C ARG A 54 3.27 12.51 15.27
N GLY A 55 2.78 13.67 14.86
CA GLY A 55 3.60 14.72 14.27
C GLY A 55 4.45 15.37 15.37
N ASP A 56 5.76 15.39 15.18
CA ASP A 56 6.77 15.83 16.14
C ASP A 56 7.14 17.32 16.01
N GLY A 57 6.32 18.13 15.31
CA GLY A 57 6.38 19.60 15.29
C GLY A 57 7.65 20.21 14.72
N MET A 58 8.67 19.40 14.43
CA MET A 58 9.93 19.85 13.84
C MET A 58 9.71 20.20 12.38
N HIS A 59 10.11 21.41 12.00
CA HIS A 59 10.29 21.81 10.61
C HIS A 59 11.39 20.95 10.01
N VAL A 60 11.02 19.76 9.59
CA VAL A 60 11.94 18.84 8.96
C VAL A 60 12.18 19.37 7.55
N GLY A 61 13.43 19.73 7.24
CA GLY A 61 13.83 20.17 5.91
C GLY A 61 13.34 19.23 4.81
N ASN A 62 13.29 19.70 3.56
CA ASN A 62 12.61 19.06 2.43
C ASN A 62 12.85 17.53 2.32
N ASP A 63 14.05 17.06 2.68
CA ASP A 63 14.49 15.66 2.63
C ASP A 63 13.85 14.72 3.68
N ARG A 64 13.11 15.25 4.64
CA ARG A 64 12.44 14.47 5.70
C ARG A 64 10.94 14.64 5.74
N GLN A 65 10.34 15.18 4.67
CA GLN A 65 8.87 15.18 4.53
C GLN A 65 8.38 13.72 4.46
N PRO A 66 7.37 13.32 5.27
CA PRO A 66 6.90 11.93 5.33
C PRO A 66 6.57 11.33 3.96
N THR A 67 5.99 12.11 3.06
CA THR A 67 5.69 11.69 1.69
C THR A 67 6.93 11.27 0.91
N GLY A 68 8.02 12.06 0.98
CA GLY A 68 9.27 11.76 0.30
C GLY A 68 9.96 10.52 0.87
N VAL A 69 9.96 10.39 2.21
CA VAL A 69 10.49 9.21 2.89
C VAL A 69 9.72 7.95 2.51
N ILE A 70 8.38 7.99 2.55
CA ILE A 70 7.53 6.85 2.18
C ILE A 70 7.73 6.48 0.71
N HIS A 71 7.75 7.47 -0.20
CA HIS A 71 7.94 7.21 -1.63
C HIS A 71 9.27 6.51 -1.91
N ARG A 72 10.37 7.03 -1.34
CA ARG A 72 11.70 6.42 -1.49
C ARG A 72 11.77 5.03 -0.88
N ALA A 73 11.33 4.88 0.37
CA ALA A 73 11.38 3.61 1.09
C ALA A 73 10.54 2.53 0.41
N LEU A 74 9.36 2.90 -0.14
CA LEU A 74 8.53 1.98 -0.90
C LEU A 74 9.26 1.47 -2.15
N GLY A 75 9.89 2.36 -2.93
CA GLY A 75 10.70 1.95 -4.09
C GLY A 75 11.85 1.00 -3.72
N GLU A 76 12.53 1.23 -2.59
CA GLU A 76 13.60 0.37 -2.09
C GLU A 76 13.08 -1.01 -1.63
N VAL A 77 11.96 -1.05 -0.88
CA VAL A 77 11.34 -2.30 -0.37
C VAL A 77 10.72 -3.14 -1.48
N LEU A 78 10.21 -2.51 -2.54
CA LEU A 78 9.70 -3.25 -3.71
C LEU A 78 10.78 -4.06 -4.44
N VAL A 79 12.08 -3.86 -4.16
CA VAL A 79 13.13 -4.71 -4.75
C VAL A 79 13.12 -6.13 -4.13
N PRO A 80 13.31 -6.33 -2.82
CA PRO A 80 13.19 -7.65 -2.22
C PRO A 80 11.75 -8.20 -2.23
N TYR A 81 10.72 -7.35 -2.28
CA TYR A 81 9.31 -7.73 -2.33
C TYR A 81 8.66 -7.49 -3.71
N TYR A 82 9.41 -7.72 -4.79
CA TYR A 82 8.98 -7.41 -6.15
C TYR A 82 7.65 -8.01 -6.62
N PRO A 83 7.14 -9.16 -6.10
CA PRO A 83 5.80 -9.61 -6.48
C PRO A 83 4.70 -8.58 -6.15
N LEU A 84 4.92 -7.67 -5.18
CA LEU A 84 3.98 -6.59 -4.84
C LEU A 84 3.97 -5.45 -5.86
N ALA A 85 4.98 -5.33 -6.72
CA ALA A 85 5.03 -4.35 -7.80
C ALA A 85 4.42 -4.86 -9.12
N GLU A 86 4.04 -6.14 -9.15
CA GLU A 86 3.55 -6.85 -10.34
C GLU A 86 2.02 -6.82 -10.41
N ARG A 87 1.45 -7.58 -11.36
CA ARG A 87 0.00 -7.71 -11.53
C ARG A 87 -0.46 -9.13 -11.24
N LEU A 88 -1.54 -9.26 -10.48
CA LEU A 88 -2.25 -10.52 -10.33
C LEU A 88 -3.18 -10.74 -11.54
N ARG A 89 -3.16 -11.96 -12.10
CA ARG A 89 -4.04 -12.37 -13.19
C ARG A 89 -4.54 -13.80 -12.97
N GLU A 90 -5.84 -14.00 -13.05
CA GLU A 90 -6.43 -15.35 -13.04
C GLU A 90 -6.20 -16.03 -14.41
N ARG A 91 -5.85 -17.31 -14.39
CA ARG A 91 -5.77 -18.13 -15.62
C ARG A 91 -7.13 -18.80 -15.85
N SER A 92 -7.56 -18.85 -17.11
CA SER A 92 -8.76 -19.59 -17.51
C SER A 92 -8.69 -21.05 -17.04
N ARG A 93 -9.76 -21.54 -16.40
CA ARG A 93 -9.92 -22.97 -16.07
C ARG A 93 -9.86 -23.78 -17.36
N GLY A 94 -8.84 -24.62 -17.52
CA GLY A 94 -8.77 -25.60 -18.62
C GLY A 94 -7.40 -25.80 -19.27
N GLU A 95 -6.41 -24.97 -18.99
CA GLU A 95 -5.08 -25.14 -19.58
C GLU A 95 -4.13 -25.89 -18.63
N SER A 96 -3.75 -27.11 -19.02
CA SER A 96 -2.63 -27.83 -18.42
C SER A 96 -1.29 -27.25 -18.89
N TRP A 97 -0.25 -27.46 -18.09
CA TRP A 97 1.11 -27.00 -18.34
C TRP A 97 1.74 -27.53 -19.63
#